data_AF-A0A836RLI9-F1
#
_entry.id   AF-A0A836RLI9-F1
#
_cell.length_a   1.000
_cell.length_b   1.000
_cell.length_c   1.000
_cell.angle_alpha   90.00
_cell.angle_beta   90.00
_cell.angle_gamma   90.00
#
_symmetry.space_group_name_H-M   'P 1'
#
loop_
_entity.id
_entity.type
_entity.pdbx_description
1 polymer ?
#
loop_
_entity_poly.entity_id
_entity_poly.type
_entity_poly.pdbx_seq_one_letter_code
_entity_poly.pdbx_strand_id
1 'polypeptide(L)'
;MDMQNLINEMRKVKVYELEPQQLDDLLASTEIIFERDTLISGFIRILKYQDYFITQETTDKNKVVLRLYKKEEEARALVNDHLDTYDQMWDGCGCRVDYYA
;
A
#
# COMPACT_ATOMS: atom_id res chain seq x y z
N MET A 1 -2.04 -6.48 -18.33
CA MET A 1 -3.37 -6.38 -17.65
C MET A 1 -4.26 -5.30 -18.29
N ASP A 2 -5.60 -5.43 -18.27
CA ASP A 2 -6.52 -4.36 -18.71
C ASP A 2 -6.91 -3.46 -17.50
N MET A 3 -6.34 -2.26 -17.48
CA MET A 3 -6.53 -1.30 -16.39
C MET A 3 -7.96 -0.79 -16.24
N GLN A 4 -8.72 -0.67 -17.34
CA GLN A 4 -10.09 -0.18 -17.26
C GLN A 4 -11.00 -1.20 -16.58
N ASN A 5 -10.80 -2.48 -16.86
CA ASN A 5 -11.51 -3.55 -16.19
C ASN A 5 -11.15 -3.62 -14.70
N LEU A 6 -9.87 -3.53 -14.34
CA LEU A 6 -9.44 -3.53 -12.95
C LEU A 6 -10.10 -2.40 -12.14
N ILE A 7 -10.09 -1.17 -12.66
CA ILE A 7 -10.74 -0.03 -11.98
C ILE A 7 -12.24 -0.27 -11.81
N ASN A 8 -12.91 -0.85 -12.80
CA ASN A 8 -14.33 -1.18 -12.70
C ASN A 8 -14.62 -2.25 -11.64
N GLU A 9 -13.72 -3.22 -11.46
CA GLU A 9 -13.84 -4.20 -10.37
C GLU A 9 -13.60 -3.54 -9.01
N MET A 10 -12.53 -2.75 -8.89
CA MET A 10 -12.20 -2.01 -7.67
C MET A 10 -13.28 -0.99 -7.25
N ARG A 11 -14.13 -0.52 -8.17
CA ARG A 11 -15.28 0.33 -7.81
C ARG A 11 -16.41 -0.43 -7.11
N LYS A 12 -16.51 -1.75 -7.34
CA LYS A 12 -17.57 -2.59 -6.75
C LYS A 12 -17.22 -3.07 -5.35
N VAL A 13 -15.92 -3.10 -5.02
CA VAL A 13 -15.40 -3.62 -3.75
C VAL A 13 -14.61 -2.54 -3.03
N LYS A 14 -14.64 -2.54 -1.69
CA LYS A 14 -13.84 -1.60 -0.91
C LYS A 14 -12.34 -1.93 -0.95
N VAL A 15 -12.04 -3.22 -1.09
CA VAL A 15 -10.69 -3.78 -1.06
C VAL A 15 -10.61 -4.82 -2.15
N TYR A 16 -9.62 -4.71 -3.03
CA TYR A 16 -9.37 -5.66 -4.11
C TYR A 16 -8.05 -6.40 -3.82
N GLU A 17 -8.08 -7.72 -3.85
CA GLU A 17 -6.87 -8.54 -3.72
C GLU A 17 -6.30 -8.79 -5.13
N LEU A 18 -5.04 -8.43 -5.33
CA LEU A 18 -4.30 -8.66 -6.56
C LEU A 18 -3.27 -9.77 -6.33
N GLU A 19 -3.08 -10.63 -7.33
CA GLU A 19 -2.00 -11.62 -7.28
C GLU A 19 -0.63 -10.94 -7.43
N PRO A 20 0.42 -11.39 -6.70
CA PRO A 20 1.74 -10.77 -6.76
C PRO A 20 2.34 -10.67 -8.16
N GLN A 21 2.07 -11.65 -9.04
CA GLN A 21 2.58 -11.64 -10.41
C GLN A 21 1.97 -10.54 -11.28
N GLN A 22 0.82 -9.98 -10.90
CA GLN A 22 0.16 -8.89 -11.62
C GLN A 22 0.59 -7.51 -11.11
N LEU A 23 1.35 -7.44 -10.01
CA LEU A 23 1.81 -6.19 -9.44
C LEU A 23 2.78 -5.47 -10.39
N ASP A 24 3.71 -6.18 -11.02
CA ASP A 24 4.67 -5.57 -11.95
C ASP A 24 3.97 -4.92 -13.15
N ASP A 25 2.93 -5.59 -13.68
CA ASP A 25 2.05 -5.05 -14.73
C ASP A 25 1.33 -3.77 -14.27
N LEU A 26 0.86 -3.73 -13.03
CA LEU A 26 0.20 -2.57 -12.44
C LEU A 26 1.20 -1.40 -12.27
N LEU A 27 2.38 -1.68 -11.74
CA LEU A 27 3.43 -0.68 -11.53
C LEU A 27 3.93 -0.11 -12.86
N ALA A 28 4.03 -0.93 -13.91
CA ALA A 28 4.44 -0.48 -15.24
C ALA A 28 3.37 0.39 -15.93
N SER A 29 2.10 0.27 -15.54
CA SER A 29 0.97 1.00 -16.15
C SER A 29 0.48 2.19 -15.32
N THR A 30 1.09 2.44 -14.17
CA THR A 30 0.70 3.52 -13.24
C THR A 30 1.90 4.39 -12.88
N GLU A 31 1.63 5.62 -12.44
CA GLU A 31 2.66 6.53 -11.93
C GLU A 31 2.76 6.37 -10.42
N ILE A 32 3.94 6.10 -9.87
CA ILE A 32 4.15 6.01 -8.43
C ILE A 32 4.32 7.43 -7.86
N ILE A 33 3.32 7.90 -7.10
CA ILE A 33 3.37 9.21 -6.43
C ILE A 33 4.06 9.12 -5.06
N PHE A 34 3.92 7.97 -4.41
CA PHE A 34 4.51 7.71 -3.10
C PHE A 34 4.85 6.23 -2.97
N GLU A 35 5.98 5.95 -2.35
CA GLU A 35 6.43 4.62 -1.99
C GLU A 35 7.18 4.71 -0.66
N ARG A 36 6.86 3.79 0.27
CA ARG A 36 7.61 3.62 1.51
C ARG A 36 7.64 2.13 1.87
N ASP A 37 8.79 1.66 2.30
CA ASP A 37 8.92 0.34 2.93
C ASP A 37 8.40 0.42 4.37
N THR A 38 7.42 -0.41 4.71
CA THR A 38 6.87 -0.50 6.07
C THR A 38 7.75 -1.32 7.00
N LEU A 39 8.75 -2.06 6.48
CA LEU A 39 9.62 -2.99 7.19
C LEU A 39 8.91 -4.14 7.93
N ILE A 40 7.57 -4.17 7.89
CA ILE A 40 6.72 -5.17 8.55
C ILE A 40 5.95 -5.97 7.50
N SER A 41 5.23 -5.29 6.60
CA SER A 41 4.34 -5.94 5.62
C SER A 41 4.78 -5.68 4.17
N GLY A 42 5.96 -5.08 3.96
CA GLY A 42 6.50 -4.73 2.65
C GLY A 42 6.18 -3.28 2.28
N PHE A 43 6.05 -3.00 0.98
CA PHE A 43 5.85 -1.64 0.50
C PHE A 43 4.39 -1.19 0.61
N ILE A 44 4.21 0.06 1.04
CA ILE A 44 2.99 0.83 0.86
C ILE A 44 3.23 1.88 -0.23
N ARG A 45 2.33 1.93 -1.22
CA ARG A 45 2.45 2.81 -2.38
C ARG A 45 1.16 3.57 -2.65
N ILE A 46 1.30 4.77 -3.19
CA ILE A 46 0.20 5.51 -3.84
C ILE A 46 0.53 5.58 -5.32
N LEU A 47 -0.33 4.98 -6.12
CA LEU A 47 -0.24 4.93 -7.57
C LEU A 47 -1.29 5.87 -8.17
N LYS A 48 -0.92 6.57 -9.24
CA LYS A 48 -1.84 7.37 -10.05
C LYS A 48 -2.16 6.64 -11.32
N TYR A 49 -3.43 6.64 -11.67
CA TYR A 49 -3.88 6.26 -13.01
C TYR A 49 -4.96 7.21 -13.47
N GLN A 50 -4.66 8.04 -14.46
CA GLN A 50 -5.56 9.10 -14.95
C GLN A 50 -6.02 10.00 -13.79
N ASP A 51 -7.33 10.03 -13.52
CA ASP A 51 -7.96 10.81 -12.45
C ASP A 51 -8.15 10.01 -11.14
N TYR A 52 -7.60 8.80 -11.06
CA TYR A 52 -7.73 7.92 -9.91
C TYR A 52 -6.41 7.74 -9.17
N PHE A 53 -6.55 7.52 -7.87
CA PHE A 53 -5.46 7.19 -6.97
C PHE A 53 -5.71 5.80 -6.41
N ILE A 54 -4.68 4.96 -6.41
CA ILE A 54 -4.74 3.58 -5.94
C ILE A 54 -3.73 3.45 -4.82
N THR A 55 -4.16 3.06 -3.62
CA THR A 55 -3.21 2.61 -2.59
C THR A 55 -2.92 1.14 -2.82
N GLN A 56 -1.65 0.79 -2.81
CA GLN A 56 -1.19 -0.59 -2.86
C GLN A 56 -0.47 -0.90 -1.56
N GLU A 57 -0.89 -1.98 -0.92
CA GLU A 57 -0.29 -2.49 0.30
C GLU A 57 0.08 -3.96 0.09
N THR A 58 1.22 -4.38 0.60
CA THR A 58 1.54 -5.80 0.73
C THR A 58 1.16 -6.24 2.14
N THR A 59 0.57 -7.42 2.26
CA THR A 59 0.20 -8.03 3.55
C THR A 59 1.26 -9.02 4.01
N ASP A 60 1.24 -9.38 5.29
CA ASP A 60 2.07 -10.42 5.92
C ASP A 60 2.00 -11.79 5.21
N LYS A 61 0.89 -12.08 4.53
CA LYS A 61 0.68 -13.30 3.73
C LYS A 61 1.12 -13.17 2.27
N ASN A 62 1.91 -12.16 1.94
CA ASN A 62 2.38 -11.86 0.59
C ASN A 62 1.25 -11.62 -0.41
N LYS A 63 0.06 -11.19 0.06
CA LYS A 63 -1.02 -10.75 -0.83
C LYS A 63 -0.90 -9.26 -1.08
N VAL A 64 -1.18 -8.84 -2.30
CA VAL A 64 -1.24 -7.44 -2.68
C VAL A 64 -2.69 -6.96 -2.54
N VAL A 65 -2.87 -5.88 -1.80
CA VAL A 65 -4.18 -5.28 -1.55
C VAL A 65 -4.22 -3.91 -2.19
N LEU A 66 -5.28 -3.65 -2.95
CA LEU A 66 -5.52 -2.40 -3.65
C LEU A 66 -6.79 -1.73 -3.13
N ARG A 67 -6.75 -0.39 -2.99
CA ARG A 67 -7.94 0.44 -2.73
C ARG A 67 -7.96 1.63 -3.67
N LEU A 68 -9.14 1.96 -4.20
CA LEU A 68 -9.34 3.03 -5.18
C LEU A 68 -9.89 4.29 -4.50
N TYR A 69 -9.34 5.44 -4.89
CA TYR A 69 -9.73 6.76 -4.44
C TYR A 69 -9.89 7.71 -5.63
N LYS A 70 -10.77 8.71 -5.46
CA LYS A 70 -10.94 9.78 -6.45
C LYS A 70 -10.03 10.98 -6.19
N LYS A 71 -9.53 11.12 -4.97
CA LYS A 71 -8.69 12.23 -4.53
C LYS A 71 -7.40 11.72 -3.91
N GLU A 72 -6.30 12.40 -4.19
CA GLU A 72 -5.00 12.09 -3.61
C GLU A 72 -5.02 12.18 -2.08
N GLU A 73 -5.71 13.19 -1.54
CA GLU A 73 -5.81 13.44 -0.10
C GLU A 73 -6.42 12.26 0.65
N GLU A 74 -7.42 11.59 0.07
CA GLU A 74 -8.06 10.41 0.67
C GLU A 74 -7.10 9.21 0.71
N ALA A 75 -6.33 9.00 -0.37
CA ALA A 75 -5.31 7.97 -0.43
C ALA A 75 -4.17 8.25 0.57
N ARG A 76 -3.72 9.51 0.65
CA ARG A 76 -2.68 9.94 1.60
C ARG A 76 -3.12 9.81 3.05
N ALA A 77 -4.36 10.18 3.36
CA ALA A 77 -4.89 10.05 4.72
C ALA A 77 -4.85 8.59 5.20
N LEU A 78 -5.24 7.64 4.33
CA LEU A 78 -5.16 6.22 4.66
C LEU A 78 -3.71 5.74 4.87
N VAL A 79 -2.82 6.08 3.94
CA VAL A 79 -1.41 5.67 4.02
C VAL A 79 -0.75 6.24 5.28
N ASN A 80 -1.02 7.50 5.63
CA ASN A 80 -0.50 8.12 6.84
C ASN A 80 -1.04 7.44 8.11
N ASP A 81 -2.34 7.15 8.19
CA ASP A 81 -2.93 6.46 9.34
C ASP A 81 -2.32 5.07 9.57
N HIS A 82 -2.05 4.32 8.50
CA HIS A 82 -1.38 3.04 8.58
C HIS A 82 0.10 3.18 8.98
N LEU A 83 0.82 4.17 8.42
CA LEU A 83 2.21 4.45 8.80
C LEU A 83 2.33 4.90 10.26
N ASP A 84 1.42 5.74 10.75
CA ASP A 84 1.35 6.16 12.15
C ASP A 84 1.10 4.95 13.06
N THR A 85 0.23 4.02 12.63
CA THR A 85 0.01 2.75 13.34
C THR A 85 1.28 1.92 13.41
N TYR A 86 2.03 1.81 12.31
CA TYR A 86 3.30 1.08 12.30
C TYR A 86 4.36 1.78 13.17
N ASP A 87 4.49 3.10 13.09
CA ASP A 87 5.45 3.86 13.91
C ASP A 87 5.10 3.72 15.41
N GLN A 88 3.81 3.72 15.79
CA GLN A 88 3.37 3.45 17.17
C GLN A 88 3.63 2.01 17.64
N MET A 89 3.62 1.01 16.74
CA MET A 89 4.04 -0.35 17.10
C MET A 89 5.52 -0.40 17.50
N TRP A 90 6.35 0.48 16.93
CA TRP A 90 7.76 0.61 17.27
C TRP A 90 7.99 1.52 18.48
N ASP A 91 7.05 2.39 18.83
CA ASP A 91 7.07 3.25 20.03
C ASP A 91 6.68 2.51 21.33
N GLY A 92 6.79 1.18 21.33
CA GLY A 92 6.74 0.34 22.52
C GLY A 92 8.10 0.28 23.21
N CYS A 93 8.25 1.00 24.33
CA CYS A 93 9.34 0.97 25.32
C CYS A 93 10.53 0.05 24.97
N GLY A 94 11.57 0.61 24.34
CA GLY A 94 12.81 -0.09 24.02
C GLY A 94 13.51 -0.62 25.27
N CYS A 95 13.45 -1.93 25.49
CA CYS A 95 14.31 -2.60 26.47
C CYS A 95 15.76 -2.53 26.00
N ARG A 96 16.64 -1.97 26.85
CA ARG A 96 18.09 -1.99 26.66
C ARG A 96 18.59 -3.44 26.71
N VAL A 97 19.13 -3.94 25.60
CA VAL A 97 19.84 -5.22 25.54
C VAL A 97 21.33 -4.92 25.63
N ASP A 98 21.92 -5.15 26.79
CA ASP A 98 23.38 -5.09 26.94
C ASP A 98 23.98 -6.42 26.44
N TYR A 99 24.81 -6.35 25.41
CA TYR A 99 25.65 -7.47 24.97
C TYR A 99 26.93 -7.46 25.82
N TYR A 100 27.17 -8.55 26.56
CA TYR A 100 28.48 -8.78 27.19
C TYR A 100 29.45 -9.29 26.12
N ALA A 101 30.53 -8.53 25.91
CA ALA A 101 31.66 -8.86 25.04
C ALA A 101 32.69 -9.74 25.77
#